data_AF-A0A349A6R1-F1
#
_entry.id   AF-A0A349A6R1-F1
#
_cell.length_a   1.000
_cell.length_b   1.000
_cell.length_c   1.000
_cell.angle_alpha   90.00
_cell.angle_beta   90.00
_cell.angle_gamma   90.00
#
_symmetry.space_group_name_H-M   'P 1'
#
loop_
_entity.id
_entity.type
_entity.pdbx_description
1 polymer ?
#
loop_
_entity_poly.entity_id
_entity_poly.type
_entity_poly.pdbx_seq_one_letter_code
_entity_poly.pdbx_strand_id
1 'polypeptide(L)'
;MKHEELLHRCFRCGWCKMPLNYADFNCPSYLQYRFESFTAGGRMWLIRAWQQGELKAGERLAQILFTCVTCKNCVQTCAMAGIREQLVEIFMAAKGELAEQGLVPPSVRDYLKAMQTYGNPYKRPDAERARWAEGLDLPRYSGQEYLFYVGDEGAFDELGIGMARSVARLLGKAGVDFGILGEAETSDGNDVRAAGEESLARALAENLTGKLNDLGVKKVVTLSPHAFNILKTDYPAWGGVFAVEHWSQVVARRVRALAPAGTTLAVTFHDPCYLGRWQGEYEAPRALLRAVPGLTLLEMPRSRQNALCCGGGGGNFFTDILGHGGDQAARVRVREAAETGAAVLAAACPLCLKMLDDAVKAEGLGDRLAVRDLATLLLATR
;
A
#
# COMPACT_ATOMS: atom_id res chain seq x y z
N MET A 1 -18.22 19.37 7.43
CA MET A 1 -17.38 18.16 7.24
C MET A 1 -16.83 17.61 8.56
N LYS A 2 -16.58 16.29 8.68
CA LYS A 2 -15.76 15.76 9.80
C LYS A 2 -14.37 16.43 9.77
N HIS A 3 -13.87 16.95 10.91
CA HIS A 3 -12.59 17.68 11.04
C HIS A 3 -12.54 19.11 10.48
N GLU A 4 -13.69 19.74 10.21
CA GLU A 4 -13.78 21.09 9.66
C GLU A 4 -13.05 22.15 10.52
N GLU A 5 -13.10 22.00 11.85
CA GLU A 5 -12.43 22.89 12.80
C GLU A 5 -10.90 22.89 12.65
N LEU A 6 -10.32 21.83 12.09
CA LEU A 6 -8.87 21.71 11.91
C LEU A 6 -8.38 22.45 10.65
N LEU A 7 -9.26 22.75 9.69
CA LEU A 7 -8.89 23.36 8.42
C LEU A 7 -8.23 24.73 8.59
N HIS A 8 -8.74 25.53 9.54
CA HIS A 8 -8.26 26.88 9.83
C HIS A 8 -6.87 26.93 10.45
N ARG A 9 -6.39 25.80 10.97
CA ARG A 9 -5.10 25.74 11.66
C ARG A 9 -3.92 25.56 10.70
N CYS A 10 -4.15 25.25 9.42
CA CYS A 10 -3.09 25.11 8.42
C CYS A 10 -2.59 26.46 7.88
N PHE A 11 -1.37 26.86 8.23
CA PHE A 11 -0.75 28.11 7.74
C PHE A 11 0.10 27.95 6.46
N ARG A 12 -0.01 26.81 5.75
CA ARG A 12 0.59 26.57 4.41
C ARG A 12 2.10 26.85 4.30
N CYS A 13 2.89 26.39 5.26
CA CYS A 13 4.35 26.51 5.19
C CYS A 13 4.99 25.79 3.98
N GLY A 14 4.31 24.81 3.38
CA GLY A 14 4.78 24.08 2.20
C GLY A 14 5.63 22.84 2.50
N TRP A 15 5.96 22.55 3.76
CA TRP A 15 6.91 21.47 4.14
C TRP A 15 6.33 20.07 3.92
N CYS A 16 5.01 19.94 3.87
CA CYS A 16 4.30 18.68 3.70
C CYS A 16 4.62 17.91 2.39
N LYS A 17 5.25 18.57 1.42
CA LYS A 17 5.73 17.96 0.16
C LYS A 17 7.16 17.45 0.23
N MET A 18 7.89 17.74 1.31
CA MET A 18 9.26 17.28 1.55
C MET A 18 9.29 16.11 2.54
N PRO A 19 10.35 15.29 2.54
CA PRO A 19 10.68 14.36 3.62
C PRO A 19 11.39 15.13 4.75
N LEU A 20 11.61 14.46 5.90
CA LEU A 20 12.27 15.08 7.05
C LEU A 20 13.73 15.45 6.80
N ASN A 21 14.39 14.78 5.85
CA ASN A 21 15.79 15.01 5.50
C ASN A 21 15.98 15.96 4.31
N TYR A 22 14.92 16.56 3.77
CA TYR A 22 14.95 17.50 2.65
C TYR A 22 15.66 17.01 1.38
N ALA A 23 15.82 15.68 1.22
CA ALA A 23 16.59 15.13 0.11
C ALA A 23 16.03 15.51 -1.27
N ASP A 24 14.70 15.43 -1.44
CA ASP A 24 13.96 15.88 -2.63
C ASP A 24 12.45 15.91 -2.32
N PHE A 25 11.58 16.32 -3.24
CA PHE A 25 10.13 16.28 -3.09
C PHE A 25 9.58 14.86 -2.93
N ASN A 26 8.75 14.64 -1.91
CA ASN A 26 8.22 13.33 -1.52
C ASN A 26 6.71 13.16 -1.70
N CYS A 27 5.99 14.18 -2.18
CA CYS A 27 4.57 14.08 -2.48
C CYS A 27 4.36 13.64 -3.94
N PRO A 28 3.80 12.44 -4.21
CA PRO A 28 3.64 11.91 -5.58
C PRO A 28 2.83 12.84 -6.50
N SER A 29 1.75 13.41 -5.96
CA SER A 29 0.90 14.34 -6.69
C SER A 29 1.63 15.66 -7.01
N TYR A 30 2.45 16.17 -6.09
CA TYR A 30 3.25 17.35 -6.37
C TYR A 30 4.37 17.08 -7.38
N LEU A 31 5.03 15.92 -7.33
CA LEU A 31 6.04 15.53 -8.32
C LEU A 31 5.43 15.55 -9.73
N GLN A 32 4.24 14.98 -9.90
CA GLN A 32 3.57 14.91 -11.19
C GLN A 32 3.13 16.27 -11.73
N TYR A 33 2.53 17.12 -10.91
CA TYR A 33 1.89 18.35 -11.38
C TYR A 33 2.67 19.64 -11.12
N ARG A 34 3.69 19.58 -10.25
CA ARG A 34 4.55 20.72 -9.83
C ARG A 34 3.81 21.97 -9.34
N PHE A 35 2.54 21.82 -8.94
CA PHE A 35 1.69 22.92 -8.52
C PHE A 35 1.19 22.73 -7.08
N GLU A 36 1.18 23.81 -6.29
CA GLU A 36 0.98 23.72 -4.84
C GLU A 36 -0.42 23.20 -4.46
N SER A 37 -1.43 23.34 -5.33
CA SER A 37 -2.77 22.76 -5.08
C SER A 37 -2.73 21.24 -4.87
N PHE A 38 -1.72 20.58 -5.44
CA PHE A 38 -1.53 19.13 -5.38
C PHE A 38 -0.67 18.68 -4.19
N THR A 39 -0.37 19.57 -3.24
CA THR A 39 0.28 19.22 -1.97
C THR A 39 -0.76 19.01 -0.87
N ALA A 40 -0.36 18.55 0.31
CA ALA A 40 -1.28 18.48 1.44
C ALA A 40 -1.71 19.89 1.91
N GLY A 41 -0.78 20.85 1.95
CA GLY A 41 -1.08 22.24 2.32
C GLY A 41 -2.03 22.92 1.34
N GLY A 42 -1.86 22.71 0.04
CA GLY A 42 -2.78 23.20 -0.98
C GLY A 42 -4.18 22.59 -0.84
N ARG A 43 -4.26 21.27 -0.65
CA ARG A 43 -5.56 20.60 -0.41
C ARG A 43 -6.27 21.12 0.83
N MET A 44 -5.57 21.32 1.94
CA MET A 44 -6.16 21.88 3.16
C MET A 44 -6.85 23.23 2.89
N TRP A 45 -6.19 24.11 2.13
CA TRP A 45 -6.74 25.42 1.79
C TRP A 45 -7.90 25.36 0.80
N LEU A 46 -7.82 24.47 -0.20
CA LEU A 46 -8.93 24.26 -1.13
C LEU A 46 -10.17 23.69 -0.44
N ILE A 47 -9.98 22.75 0.49
CA ILE A 47 -11.07 22.20 1.30
C ILE A 47 -11.65 23.30 2.21
N ARG A 48 -10.81 24.11 2.87
CA ARG A 48 -11.27 25.27 3.66
C ARG A 48 -12.12 26.23 2.82
N ALA A 49 -11.59 26.69 1.69
CA ALA A 49 -12.29 27.62 0.81
C ALA A 49 -13.62 27.04 0.31
N TRP A 50 -13.64 25.74 0.02
CA TRP A 50 -14.85 25.04 -0.36
C TRP A 50 -15.90 24.99 0.76
N GLN A 51 -15.51 24.59 1.98
CA GLN A 51 -16.41 24.51 3.13
C GLN A 51 -16.95 25.90 3.54
N GLN A 52 -16.19 26.97 3.31
CA GLN A 52 -16.63 28.34 3.58
C GLN A 52 -17.46 28.99 2.45
N GLY A 53 -17.69 28.27 1.35
CA GLY A 53 -18.40 28.81 0.18
C GLY A 53 -17.61 29.82 -0.66
N GLU A 54 -16.31 30.00 -0.38
CA GLU A 54 -15.38 30.84 -1.16
C GLU A 54 -15.00 30.16 -2.49
N LEU A 55 -15.06 28.82 -2.54
CA LEU A 55 -14.82 28.00 -3.72
C LEU A 55 -16.02 27.09 -3.98
N LYS A 56 -16.53 27.08 -5.21
CA LYS A 56 -17.52 26.08 -5.64
C LYS A 56 -16.84 24.76 -5.95
N ALA A 57 -17.40 23.65 -5.47
CA ALA A 57 -16.96 22.33 -5.89
C ALA A 57 -17.18 22.13 -7.39
N GLY A 58 -16.29 21.36 -8.00
CA GLY A 58 -16.35 21.02 -9.42
C GLY A 58 -15.24 20.03 -9.79
N GLU A 59 -15.21 19.65 -11.06
CA GLU A 59 -14.31 18.60 -11.57
C GLU A 59 -12.84 18.85 -11.23
N ARG A 60 -12.39 20.10 -11.28
CA ARG A 60 -11.00 20.45 -10.96
C ARG A 60 -10.65 20.21 -9.49
N LEU A 61 -11.54 20.56 -8.57
CA LEU A 61 -11.33 20.29 -7.15
C LEU A 61 -11.29 18.79 -6.89
N ALA A 62 -12.21 18.04 -7.50
CA ALA A 62 -12.23 16.58 -7.42
C ALA A 62 -10.92 15.98 -7.94
N GLN A 63 -10.46 16.36 -9.13
CA GLN A 63 -9.17 15.90 -9.66
C GLN A 63 -8.01 16.16 -8.68
N ILE A 64 -7.96 17.34 -8.06
CA ILE A 64 -6.92 17.67 -7.08
C ILE A 64 -7.02 16.80 -5.82
N LEU A 65 -8.21 16.59 -5.27
CA LEU A 65 -8.36 15.79 -4.04
C LEU A 65 -8.08 14.30 -4.30
N PHE A 66 -8.61 13.74 -5.38
CA PHE A 66 -8.47 12.32 -5.70
C PHE A 66 -7.05 11.89 -6.08
N THR A 67 -6.18 12.82 -6.51
CA THR A 67 -4.74 12.54 -6.72
C THR A 67 -3.94 12.34 -5.42
N CYS A 68 -4.55 12.51 -4.25
CA CYS A 68 -3.90 12.15 -2.99
C CYS A 68 -3.85 10.62 -2.81
N VAL A 69 -2.66 10.05 -2.90
CA VAL A 69 -2.40 8.61 -2.73
C VAL A 69 -2.33 8.14 -1.26
N THR A 70 -2.73 9.00 -0.31
CA THR A 70 -2.83 8.68 1.13
C THR A 70 -1.55 8.13 1.79
N CYS A 71 -0.37 8.41 1.23
CA CYS A 71 0.87 7.79 1.68
C CYS A 71 1.40 8.25 3.05
N LYS A 72 0.77 9.24 3.70
CA LYS A 72 1.19 9.85 4.98
C LYS A 72 2.55 10.56 5.01
N ASN A 73 3.17 10.92 3.87
CA ASN A 73 4.38 11.78 3.91
C ASN A 73 4.12 13.10 4.65
N CYS A 74 3.00 13.75 4.35
CA CYS A 74 2.62 15.01 4.99
C CYS A 74 2.46 14.89 6.51
N VAL A 75 2.04 13.73 7.01
CA VAL A 75 1.89 13.45 8.44
C VAL A 75 3.25 13.40 9.14
N GLN A 76 4.25 12.81 8.49
CA GLN A 76 5.61 12.72 9.05
C GLN A 76 6.26 14.11 9.14
N THR A 77 6.14 14.92 8.09
CA THR A 77 6.85 16.20 8.00
C THR A 77 6.12 17.37 8.66
N CYS A 78 4.79 17.29 8.85
CA CYS A 78 4.04 18.40 9.44
C CYS A 78 4.41 18.59 10.92
N ALA A 79 4.88 19.79 11.26
CA ALA A 79 5.25 20.18 12.62
C ALA A 79 4.05 20.50 13.53
N MET A 80 2.83 20.55 12.99
CA MET A 80 1.65 20.96 13.76
C MET A 80 0.97 19.77 14.45
N ALA A 81 1.20 19.64 15.75
CA ALA A 81 0.54 18.64 16.57
C ALA A 81 -1.00 18.80 16.58
N GLY A 82 -1.69 17.67 16.53
CA GLY A 82 -3.16 17.58 16.52
C GLY A 82 -3.80 17.77 15.15
N ILE A 83 -3.08 18.36 14.18
CA ILE A 83 -3.54 18.44 12.78
C ILE A 83 -2.85 17.35 11.97
N ARG A 84 -1.54 17.17 12.16
CA ARG A 84 -0.75 16.28 11.32
C ARG A 84 -1.33 14.86 11.29
N GLU A 85 -1.83 14.36 12.41
CA GLU A 85 -2.42 13.03 12.55
C GLU A 85 -3.69 12.86 11.71
N GLN A 86 -4.41 13.97 11.46
CA GLN A 86 -5.72 13.99 10.80
C GLN A 86 -5.65 14.37 9.31
N LEU A 87 -4.50 14.81 8.80
CA LEU A 87 -4.38 15.32 7.42
C LEU A 87 -4.93 14.36 6.37
N VAL A 88 -4.62 13.06 6.48
CA VAL A 88 -5.07 12.08 5.50
C VAL A 88 -6.55 11.74 5.67
N GLU A 89 -7.06 11.68 6.91
CA GLU A 89 -8.50 11.48 7.18
C GLU A 89 -9.32 12.66 6.64
N ILE A 90 -8.84 13.89 6.79
CA ILE A 90 -9.45 15.09 6.19
C ILE A 90 -9.56 14.94 4.66
N PHE A 91 -8.51 14.46 4.01
CA PHE A 91 -8.54 14.28 2.55
C PHE A 91 -9.48 13.16 2.12
N MET A 92 -9.57 12.06 2.88
CA MET A 92 -10.52 10.98 2.59
C MET A 92 -11.97 11.44 2.82
N ALA A 93 -12.25 12.16 3.90
CA ALA A 93 -13.57 12.74 4.17
C ALA A 93 -14.00 13.71 3.06
N ALA A 94 -13.10 14.60 2.63
CA ALA A 94 -13.39 15.53 1.55
C ALA A 94 -13.63 14.84 0.19
N LYS A 95 -12.94 13.71 -0.10
CA LYS A 95 -13.25 12.89 -1.27
C LYS A 95 -14.65 12.28 -1.16
N GLY A 96 -15.04 11.79 0.01
CA GLY A 96 -16.38 11.24 0.28
C GLY A 96 -17.48 12.28 0.05
N GLU A 97 -17.34 13.49 0.59
CA GLU A 97 -18.33 14.57 0.36
C GLU A 97 -18.44 14.97 -1.12
N LEU A 98 -17.33 14.96 -1.87
CA LEU A 98 -17.39 15.16 -3.32
C LEU A 98 -18.11 14.01 -4.03
N ALA A 99 -17.91 12.77 -3.57
CA ALA A 99 -18.58 11.61 -4.14
C ALA A 99 -20.10 11.64 -3.92
N GLU A 100 -20.55 12.05 -2.73
CA GLU A 100 -21.97 12.29 -2.43
C GLU A 100 -22.61 13.36 -3.34
N GLN A 101 -21.81 14.35 -3.78
CA GLN A 101 -22.24 15.38 -4.73
C GLN A 101 -22.13 14.93 -6.21
N GLY A 102 -21.76 13.67 -6.47
CA GLY A 102 -21.55 13.14 -7.83
C GLY A 102 -20.27 13.62 -8.51
N LEU A 103 -19.38 14.31 -7.79
CA LEU A 103 -18.13 14.88 -8.29
C LEU A 103 -16.98 13.90 -8.12
N VAL A 104 -17.03 12.79 -8.84
CA VAL A 104 -15.99 11.75 -8.85
C VAL A 104 -15.31 11.69 -10.22
N PRO A 105 -13.96 11.72 -10.30
CA PRO A 105 -13.25 11.51 -11.56
C PRO A 105 -13.67 10.21 -12.23
N PRO A 106 -13.80 10.16 -13.57
CA PRO A 106 -14.33 8.99 -14.27
C PRO A 106 -13.66 7.66 -13.93
N SER A 107 -12.32 7.61 -13.91
CA SER A 107 -11.59 6.38 -13.60
C SER A 107 -11.81 5.91 -12.17
N VAL A 108 -11.93 6.82 -11.20
CA VAL A 108 -12.24 6.50 -9.80
C VAL A 108 -13.67 5.98 -9.68
N ARG A 109 -14.62 6.62 -10.35
CA ARG A 109 -16.02 6.16 -10.37
C ARG A 109 -16.14 4.75 -10.94
N ASP A 110 -15.42 4.46 -12.02
CA ASP A 110 -15.49 3.15 -12.68
C ASP A 110 -14.84 2.06 -11.81
N TYR A 111 -13.77 2.38 -11.07
CA TYR A 111 -13.20 1.52 -10.03
C TYR A 111 -14.20 1.24 -8.90
N LEU A 112 -14.82 2.28 -8.33
CA LEU A 112 -15.80 2.12 -7.24
C LEU A 112 -17.01 1.28 -7.68
N LYS A 113 -17.49 1.47 -8.92
CA LYS A 113 -18.53 0.62 -9.52
C LYS A 113 -18.08 -0.83 -9.66
N ALA A 114 -16.83 -1.07 -10.05
CA ALA A 114 -16.29 -2.44 -10.13
C ALA A 114 -16.27 -3.11 -8.75
N MET A 115 -15.83 -2.38 -7.72
CA MET A 115 -15.87 -2.85 -6.33
C MET A 115 -17.29 -3.16 -5.86
N GLN A 116 -18.26 -2.30 -6.16
CA GLN A 116 -19.65 -2.52 -5.78
C GLN A 116 -20.29 -3.72 -6.51
N THR A 117 -19.95 -3.92 -7.78
CA THR A 117 -20.61 -4.92 -8.64
C THR A 117 -19.96 -6.30 -8.54
N TYR A 118 -18.63 -6.35 -8.51
CA TYR A 118 -17.84 -7.58 -8.58
C TYR A 118 -17.14 -7.92 -7.25
N GLY A 119 -17.12 -7.01 -6.28
CA GLY A 119 -16.37 -7.20 -5.03
C GLY A 119 -14.84 -7.21 -5.21
N ASN A 120 -14.35 -6.87 -6.41
CA ASN A 120 -12.93 -6.77 -6.74
C ASN A 120 -12.70 -5.83 -7.93
N PRO A 121 -11.52 -5.20 -8.03
CA PRO A 121 -11.25 -4.21 -9.08
C PRO A 121 -10.93 -4.83 -10.45
N TYR A 122 -10.63 -6.12 -10.49
CA TYR A 122 -10.29 -6.86 -11.71
C TYR A 122 -11.52 -7.37 -12.46
N LYS A 123 -12.73 -7.20 -11.91
CA LYS A 123 -14.00 -7.66 -12.48
C LYS A 123 -14.00 -9.17 -12.76
N ARG A 124 -13.27 -9.95 -11.94
CA ARG A 124 -13.15 -11.40 -12.07
C ARG A 124 -14.14 -12.11 -11.15
N PRO A 125 -14.64 -13.32 -11.49
CA PRO A 125 -15.49 -14.10 -10.61
C PRO A 125 -14.77 -14.59 -9.35
N ASP A 126 -15.50 -14.74 -8.23
CA ASP A 126 -14.95 -15.23 -6.96
C ASP A 126 -14.35 -16.64 -7.06
N ALA A 127 -14.92 -17.49 -7.93
CA ALA A 127 -14.39 -18.84 -8.21
C ALA A 127 -12.93 -18.83 -8.70
N GLU A 128 -12.45 -17.72 -9.25
CA GLU A 128 -11.06 -17.59 -9.69
C GLU A 128 -10.10 -17.16 -8.59
N ARG A 129 -10.59 -16.75 -7.42
CA ARG A 129 -9.75 -16.21 -6.33
C ARG A 129 -8.76 -17.20 -5.77
N ALA A 130 -9.06 -18.50 -5.81
CA ALA A 130 -8.17 -19.53 -5.30
C ALA A 130 -7.11 -20.00 -6.32
N ARG A 131 -7.18 -19.55 -7.59
CA ARG A 131 -6.27 -20.04 -8.66
C ARG A 131 -4.80 -19.82 -8.34
N TRP A 132 -4.46 -18.76 -7.61
CA TRP A 132 -3.07 -18.49 -7.21
C TRP A 132 -2.46 -19.63 -6.38
N ALA A 133 -3.28 -20.41 -5.67
CA ALA A 133 -2.85 -21.51 -4.80
C ALA A 133 -2.70 -22.86 -5.53
N GLU A 134 -3.06 -22.95 -6.81
CA GLU A 134 -2.97 -24.18 -7.59
C GLU A 134 -1.53 -24.75 -7.58
N GLY A 135 -1.42 -26.04 -7.27
CA GLY A 135 -0.13 -26.74 -7.16
C GLY A 135 0.70 -26.42 -5.92
N LEU A 136 0.15 -25.75 -4.89
CA LEU A 136 0.83 -25.53 -3.60
C LEU A 136 0.30 -26.40 -2.44
N ASP A 137 -0.75 -27.19 -2.66
CA ASP A 137 -1.40 -28.06 -1.65
C ASP A 137 -1.66 -27.34 -0.31
N LEU A 138 -2.24 -26.14 -0.40
CA LEU A 138 -2.52 -25.30 0.79
C LEU A 138 -3.86 -25.71 1.41
N PRO A 139 -3.92 -25.96 2.74
CA PRO A 139 -5.16 -26.32 3.40
C PRO A 139 -6.12 -25.13 3.46
N ARG A 140 -7.42 -25.41 3.39
CA ARG A 140 -8.45 -24.44 3.79
C ARG A 140 -8.35 -24.20 5.29
N TYR A 141 -8.62 -22.97 5.71
CA TYR A 141 -8.62 -22.65 7.13
C TYR A 141 -9.66 -23.48 7.88
N SER A 142 -9.21 -24.22 8.89
CA SER A 142 -10.02 -25.11 9.72
C SER A 142 -9.57 -25.12 11.19
N GLY A 143 -8.86 -24.07 11.61
CA GLY A 143 -8.34 -23.92 12.98
C GLY A 143 -6.83 -23.81 13.10
N GLN A 144 -6.11 -23.59 11.99
CA GLN A 144 -4.66 -23.34 11.99
C GLN A 144 -4.31 -22.07 12.79
N GLU A 145 -3.05 -21.90 13.18
CA GLU A 145 -2.59 -20.71 13.92
C GLU A 145 -2.92 -19.40 13.18
N TYR A 146 -2.72 -19.37 11.86
CA TYR A 146 -2.98 -18.20 11.01
C TYR A 146 -3.92 -18.51 9.85
N LEU A 147 -4.72 -17.52 9.48
CA LEU A 147 -5.26 -17.41 8.14
C LEU A 147 -4.31 -16.56 7.28
N PHE A 148 -3.86 -17.09 6.14
CA PHE A 148 -3.13 -16.30 5.15
C PHE A 148 -4.09 -15.61 4.17
N TYR A 149 -4.15 -14.28 4.26
CA TYR A 149 -4.99 -13.41 3.44
C TYR A 149 -4.16 -12.78 2.32
N VAL A 150 -4.53 -13.02 1.05
CA VAL A 150 -3.74 -12.57 -0.11
C VAL A 150 -4.28 -11.30 -0.76
N GLY A 151 -5.57 -11.00 -0.60
CA GLY A 151 -6.21 -9.83 -1.16
C GLY A 151 -6.34 -9.88 -2.68
N ASP A 152 -6.84 -8.79 -3.27
CA ASP A 152 -7.14 -8.74 -4.69
C ASP A 152 -5.88 -8.88 -5.56
N GLU A 153 -4.77 -8.24 -5.18
CA GLU A 153 -3.53 -8.33 -5.95
C GLU A 153 -2.93 -9.74 -5.90
N GLY A 154 -2.93 -10.37 -4.72
CA GLY A 154 -2.42 -11.73 -4.57
C GLY A 154 -3.28 -12.78 -5.27
N ALA A 155 -4.57 -12.51 -5.46
CA ALA A 155 -5.48 -13.40 -6.16
C ALA A 155 -5.45 -13.22 -7.69
N PHE A 156 -5.25 -11.99 -8.17
CA PHE A 156 -5.57 -11.65 -9.56
C PHE A 156 -4.46 -10.98 -10.39
N ASP A 157 -3.50 -10.29 -9.77
CA ASP A 157 -2.37 -9.68 -10.47
C ASP A 157 -1.24 -10.69 -10.71
N GLU A 158 -0.58 -10.66 -11.87
CA GLU A 158 0.45 -11.65 -12.20
C GLU A 158 1.65 -11.62 -11.23
N LEU A 159 2.15 -10.43 -10.90
CA LEU A 159 3.26 -10.28 -9.95
C LEU A 159 2.79 -10.49 -8.52
N GLY A 160 1.55 -10.08 -8.21
CA GLY A 160 0.89 -10.35 -6.94
C GLY A 160 0.72 -11.84 -6.65
N ILE A 161 0.26 -12.63 -7.64
CA ILE A 161 0.16 -14.10 -7.59
C ILE A 161 1.55 -14.71 -7.35
N GLY A 162 2.56 -14.26 -8.09
CA GLY A 162 3.94 -14.69 -7.88
C GLY A 162 4.40 -14.48 -6.43
N MET A 163 4.15 -13.28 -5.89
CA MET A 163 4.47 -12.94 -4.51
C MET A 163 3.66 -13.76 -3.49
N ALA A 164 2.37 -13.97 -3.71
CA ALA A 164 1.51 -14.79 -2.85
C ALA A 164 2.06 -16.23 -2.72
N ARG A 165 2.48 -16.81 -3.85
CA ARG A 165 3.08 -18.15 -3.90
C ARG A 165 4.44 -18.21 -3.19
N SER A 166 5.30 -17.20 -3.39
CA SER A 166 6.59 -17.09 -2.70
C SER A 166 6.41 -16.95 -1.19
N VAL A 167 5.47 -16.10 -0.74
CA VAL A 167 5.17 -15.92 0.68
C VAL A 167 4.57 -17.19 1.29
N ALA A 168 3.63 -17.87 0.63
CA ALA A 168 3.07 -19.13 1.12
C ALA A 168 4.15 -20.21 1.33
N ARG A 169 5.05 -20.38 0.35
CA ARG A 169 6.20 -21.31 0.48
C ARG A 169 7.12 -20.93 1.63
N LEU A 170 7.35 -19.63 1.82
CA LEU A 170 8.21 -19.13 2.89
C LEU A 170 7.58 -19.32 4.27
N LEU A 171 6.27 -19.08 4.42
CA LEU A 171 5.52 -19.37 5.65
C LEU A 171 5.61 -20.85 6.02
N GLY A 172 5.40 -21.74 5.03
CA GLY A 172 5.55 -23.19 5.23
C GLY A 172 6.96 -23.60 5.63
N LYS A 173 8.00 -23.08 4.94
CA LYS A 173 9.41 -23.31 5.31
C LYS A 173 9.78 -22.76 6.69
N ALA A 174 9.10 -21.71 7.15
CA ALA A 174 9.28 -21.12 8.47
C ALA A 174 8.51 -21.87 9.57
N GLY A 175 7.78 -22.94 9.23
CA GLY A 175 6.98 -23.71 10.19
C GLY A 175 5.78 -22.95 10.72
N VAL A 176 5.24 -22.02 9.94
CA VAL A 176 3.98 -21.34 10.28
C VAL A 176 2.84 -22.30 9.94
N ASP A 177 1.98 -22.55 10.92
CA ASP A 177 0.73 -23.28 10.71
C ASP A 177 -0.32 -22.32 10.16
N PHE A 178 -0.71 -22.48 8.89
CA PHE A 178 -1.67 -21.57 8.25
C PHE A 178 -2.61 -22.28 7.27
N GLY A 179 -3.80 -21.70 7.12
CA GLY A 179 -4.76 -22.05 6.07
C GLY A 179 -5.18 -20.83 5.24
N ILE A 180 -5.93 -21.06 4.16
CA ILE A 180 -6.47 -20.01 3.28
C ILE A 180 -8.01 -20.01 3.24
N LEU A 181 -8.62 -18.86 2.94
CA LEU A 181 -10.05 -18.80 2.62
C LEU A 181 -10.34 -19.36 1.23
N GLY A 182 -9.39 -19.21 0.30
CA GLY A 182 -9.53 -19.44 -1.13
C GLY A 182 -10.72 -18.68 -1.72
N GLU A 183 -11.62 -19.33 -2.46
CA GLU A 183 -12.76 -18.67 -3.14
C GLU A 183 -13.69 -17.85 -2.23
N ALA A 184 -13.71 -18.12 -0.92
CA ALA A 184 -14.52 -17.35 0.03
C ALA A 184 -13.91 -15.98 0.37
N GLU A 185 -12.63 -15.74 0.07
CA GLU A 185 -11.96 -14.46 0.32
C GLU A 185 -12.65 -13.32 -0.45
N THR A 186 -12.73 -12.14 0.15
CA THR A 186 -13.25 -10.92 -0.49
C THR A 186 -12.28 -9.77 -0.25
N SER A 187 -12.39 -8.71 -1.05
CA SER A 187 -11.54 -7.53 -0.95
C SER A 187 -11.52 -6.93 0.47
N ASP A 188 -10.37 -6.39 0.87
CA ASP A 188 -10.19 -5.80 2.20
C ASP A 188 -10.78 -4.39 2.30
N GLY A 189 -10.97 -3.71 1.16
CA GLY A 189 -11.57 -2.38 1.10
C GLY A 189 -10.62 -1.22 1.41
N ASN A 190 -9.31 -1.43 1.61
CA ASN A 190 -8.35 -0.35 1.93
C ASN A 190 -8.39 0.79 0.91
N ASP A 191 -8.29 0.47 -0.37
CA ASP A 191 -8.23 1.48 -1.43
C ASP A 191 -9.61 2.10 -1.75
N VAL A 192 -10.71 1.40 -1.44
CA VAL A 192 -12.06 1.98 -1.43
C VAL A 192 -12.19 3.04 -0.34
N ARG A 193 -11.74 2.72 0.89
CA ARG A 193 -11.72 3.67 2.00
C ARG A 193 -10.84 4.87 1.69
N ALA A 194 -9.67 4.63 1.09
CA ALA A 194 -8.72 5.69 0.70
C ALA A 194 -9.23 6.59 -0.44
N ALA A 195 -10.16 6.10 -1.25
CA ALA A 195 -10.90 6.86 -2.24
C ALA A 195 -12.04 7.70 -1.65
N GLY A 196 -12.37 7.54 -0.36
CA GLY A 196 -13.42 8.30 0.34
C GLY A 196 -14.77 7.60 0.44
N GLU A 197 -14.91 6.38 -0.09
CA GLU A 197 -16.15 5.60 -0.03
C GLU A 197 -16.21 4.74 1.25
N GLU A 198 -16.39 5.39 2.40
CA GLU A 198 -16.39 4.73 3.71
C GLU A 198 -17.49 3.67 3.84
N SER A 199 -18.70 3.95 3.35
CA SER A 199 -19.84 3.02 3.42
C SER A 199 -19.59 1.72 2.63
N LEU A 200 -19.01 1.83 1.43
CA LEU A 200 -18.65 0.66 0.64
C LEU A 200 -17.50 -0.12 1.27
N ALA A 201 -16.47 0.57 1.77
CA ALA A 201 -15.36 -0.06 2.48
C ALA A 201 -15.84 -0.83 3.73
N ARG A 202 -16.75 -0.22 4.50
CA ARG A 202 -17.37 -0.85 5.66
C ARG A 202 -18.17 -2.10 5.28
N ALA A 203 -18.98 -2.03 4.23
CA ALA A 203 -19.75 -3.19 3.77
C ALA A 203 -18.85 -4.37 3.34
N LEU A 204 -17.74 -4.07 2.64
CA LEU A 204 -16.73 -5.09 2.29
C LEU A 204 -16.08 -5.69 3.55
N ALA A 205 -15.74 -4.84 4.52
CA ALA A 205 -15.13 -5.26 5.76
C ALA A 205 -16.05 -6.10 6.65
N GLU A 206 -17.33 -5.73 6.78
CA GLU A 206 -18.33 -6.48 7.53
C GLU A 206 -18.57 -7.87 6.91
N ASN A 207 -18.58 -7.97 5.57
CA ASN A 207 -18.67 -9.25 4.85
C ASN A 207 -17.46 -10.15 5.14
N LEU A 208 -16.24 -9.64 5.00
CA LEU A 208 -15.03 -10.42 5.29
C LEU A 208 -14.99 -10.81 6.77
N THR A 209 -15.27 -9.86 7.67
CA THR A 209 -15.30 -10.06 9.11
C THR A 209 -16.27 -11.15 9.53
N GLY A 210 -17.48 -11.18 8.98
CA GLY A 210 -18.46 -12.23 9.24
C GLY A 210 -17.88 -13.63 8.96
N LYS A 211 -17.28 -13.81 7.78
CA LYS A 211 -16.65 -15.08 7.39
C LYS A 211 -15.49 -15.46 8.32
N LEU A 212 -14.63 -14.50 8.67
CA LEU A 212 -13.49 -14.74 9.56
C LEU A 212 -13.94 -15.13 10.98
N ASN A 213 -14.97 -14.46 11.49
CA ASN A 213 -15.52 -14.72 12.81
C ASN A 213 -16.25 -16.07 12.85
N ASP A 214 -17.04 -16.41 11.83
CA ASP A 214 -17.74 -17.70 11.71
C ASP A 214 -16.76 -18.88 11.68
N LEU A 215 -15.61 -18.70 11.01
CA LEU A 215 -14.52 -19.67 11.00
C LEU A 215 -13.68 -19.68 12.29
N GLY A 216 -13.94 -18.77 13.24
CA GLY A 216 -13.20 -18.66 14.49
C GLY A 216 -11.74 -18.22 14.32
N VAL A 217 -11.42 -17.49 13.24
CA VAL A 217 -10.06 -17.01 12.94
C VAL A 217 -9.54 -16.15 14.10
N LYS A 218 -8.34 -16.49 14.60
CA LYS A 218 -7.70 -15.74 15.71
C LYS A 218 -6.58 -14.83 15.25
N LYS A 219 -5.85 -15.23 14.20
CA LYS A 219 -4.78 -14.43 13.61
C LYS A 219 -4.87 -14.45 12.10
N VAL A 220 -4.67 -13.29 11.50
CA VAL A 220 -4.56 -13.11 10.06
C VAL A 220 -3.14 -12.67 9.75
N VAL A 221 -2.48 -13.38 8.83
CA VAL A 221 -1.23 -12.95 8.21
C VAL A 221 -1.54 -12.43 6.81
N THR A 222 -1.15 -11.18 6.51
CA THR A 222 -1.49 -10.56 5.22
C THR A 222 -0.30 -10.56 4.26
N LEU A 223 -0.60 -10.70 2.97
CA LEU A 223 0.36 -10.49 1.88
C LEU A 223 0.71 -9.01 1.67
N SER A 224 -0.32 -8.16 1.66
CA SER A 224 -0.20 -6.74 1.33
C SER A 224 -0.17 -5.86 2.58
N PRO A 225 0.70 -4.84 2.64
CA PRO A 225 0.61 -3.78 3.64
C PRO A 225 -0.70 -2.99 3.63
N HIS A 226 -1.42 -2.94 2.51
CA HIS A 226 -2.71 -2.25 2.42
C HIS A 226 -3.78 -3.00 3.23
N ALA A 227 -3.90 -4.31 3.00
CA ALA A 227 -4.72 -5.20 3.81
C ALA A 227 -4.28 -5.18 5.28
N PHE A 228 -2.96 -5.27 5.55
CA PHE A 228 -2.43 -5.18 6.91
C PHE A 228 -2.93 -3.93 7.64
N ASN A 229 -2.94 -2.79 6.95
CA ASN A 229 -3.39 -1.54 7.51
C ASN A 229 -4.88 -1.60 7.87
N ILE A 230 -5.77 -1.77 6.89
CA ILE A 230 -7.21 -1.63 7.14
C ILE A 230 -7.74 -2.72 8.08
N LEU A 231 -7.27 -3.97 7.96
CA LEU A 231 -7.66 -5.05 8.86
C LEU A 231 -7.24 -4.77 10.31
N LYS A 232 -6.15 -4.03 10.52
CA LYS A 232 -5.66 -3.71 11.87
C LYS A 232 -6.26 -2.42 12.44
N THR A 233 -6.56 -1.43 11.60
CA THR A 233 -6.99 -0.10 12.06
C THR A 233 -8.49 0.07 12.10
N ASP A 234 -9.19 -0.41 11.07
CA ASP A 234 -10.61 -0.07 10.87
C ASP A 234 -11.53 -1.24 11.20
N TYR A 235 -11.13 -2.46 10.84
CA TYR A 235 -11.93 -3.67 11.09
C TYR A 235 -12.30 -3.88 12.57
N PRO A 236 -11.48 -3.53 13.58
CA PRO A 236 -11.91 -3.63 14.98
C PRO A 236 -13.18 -2.83 15.30
N ALA A 237 -13.38 -1.68 14.65
CA ALA A 237 -14.60 -0.88 14.79
C ALA A 237 -15.77 -1.44 13.97
N TRP A 238 -15.51 -2.39 13.07
CA TRP A 238 -16.47 -3.04 12.18
C TRP A 238 -16.65 -4.53 12.49
N GLY A 239 -16.34 -4.95 13.71
CA GLY A 239 -16.60 -6.30 14.23
C GLY A 239 -15.44 -7.30 14.09
N GLY A 240 -14.29 -6.88 13.58
CA GLY A 240 -13.09 -7.70 13.45
C GLY A 240 -12.48 -8.04 14.81
N VAL A 241 -12.42 -9.33 15.15
CA VAL A 241 -11.91 -9.82 16.44
C VAL A 241 -10.75 -10.80 16.28
N PHE A 242 -9.75 -10.40 15.50
CA PHE A 242 -8.55 -11.18 15.20
C PHE A 242 -7.30 -10.29 15.23
N ALA A 243 -6.16 -10.87 15.59
CA ALA A 243 -4.87 -10.20 15.48
C ALA A 243 -4.41 -10.19 14.02
N VAL A 244 -3.78 -9.10 13.59
CA VAL A 244 -3.34 -8.93 12.20
C VAL A 244 -1.85 -8.66 12.19
N GLU A 245 -1.13 -9.38 11.34
CA GLU A 245 0.30 -9.23 11.13
C GLU A 245 0.64 -9.25 9.65
N HIS A 246 1.65 -8.48 9.25
CA HIS A 246 2.21 -8.62 7.91
C HIS A 246 3.13 -9.84 7.85
N TRP A 247 3.15 -10.57 6.72
CA TRP A 247 3.96 -11.78 6.57
C TRP A 247 5.43 -11.59 6.95
N SER A 248 6.00 -10.41 6.67
CA SER A 248 7.41 -10.13 7.01
C SER A 248 7.65 -10.19 8.52
N GLN A 249 6.69 -9.76 9.34
CA GLN A 249 6.79 -9.77 10.80
C GLN A 249 6.76 -11.21 11.32
N VAL A 250 5.85 -12.03 10.77
CA VAL A 250 5.67 -13.44 11.13
C VAL A 250 6.93 -14.24 10.80
N VAL A 251 7.50 -14.04 9.61
CA VAL A 251 8.68 -14.75 9.14
C VAL A 251 9.95 -14.25 9.85
N ALA A 252 10.10 -12.95 10.09
CA ALA A 252 11.29 -12.40 10.75
C ALA A 252 11.51 -12.97 12.15
N ARG A 253 10.44 -13.32 12.88
CA ARG A 253 10.55 -13.96 14.21
C ARG A 253 10.98 -15.43 14.16
N ARG A 254 10.86 -16.07 12.99
CA ARG A 254 11.10 -17.52 12.80
C ARG A 254 12.36 -17.81 11.99
N VAL A 255 12.84 -16.84 11.20
CA VAL A 255 14.08 -16.98 10.45
C VAL A 255 15.29 -16.90 11.38
N ARG A 256 16.12 -17.93 11.32
CA ARG A 256 17.49 -17.92 11.86
C ARG A 256 18.46 -17.53 10.74
N ALA A 257 19.56 -16.87 11.08
CA ALA A 257 20.61 -16.54 10.12
C ALA A 257 21.06 -17.82 9.39
N LEU A 258 21.11 -17.76 8.06
CA LEU A 258 21.57 -18.86 7.21
C LEU A 258 23.09 -18.81 7.06
N ALA A 259 23.71 -19.95 6.76
CA ALA A 259 25.15 -20.04 6.56
C ALA A 259 25.58 -19.21 5.33
N PRO A 260 26.76 -18.53 5.35
CA PRO A 260 27.29 -17.75 4.22
C PRO A 260 27.27 -18.53 2.90
N ALA A 261 26.70 -17.94 1.84
CA ALA A 261 26.83 -18.39 0.46
C ALA A 261 27.89 -17.53 -0.26
N GLY A 262 28.60 -18.12 -1.22
CA GLY A 262 29.79 -17.52 -1.85
C GLY A 262 29.54 -16.33 -2.79
N THR A 263 28.29 -15.98 -3.10
CA THR A 263 27.95 -14.89 -4.02
C THR A 263 27.42 -13.68 -3.28
N THR A 264 28.05 -12.52 -3.48
CA THR A 264 27.57 -11.24 -2.95
C THR A 264 26.51 -10.63 -3.86
N LEU A 265 25.32 -10.34 -3.33
CA LEU A 265 24.23 -9.68 -4.06
C LEU A 265 23.92 -8.32 -3.43
N ALA A 266 24.11 -7.24 -4.19
CA ALA A 266 23.74 -5.89 -3.76
C ALA A 266 22.24 -5.64 -3.98
N VAL A 267 21.52 -5.35 -2.90
CA VAL A 267 20.05 -5.17 -2.91
C VAL A 267 19.72 -3.84 -2.25
N THR A 268 18.78 -3.09 -2.82
CA THR A 268 18.13 -1.94 -2.17
C THR A 268 16.67 -2.27 -1.85
N PHE A 269 16.04 -1.53 -0.94
CA PHE A 269 14.69 -1.84 -0.45
C PHE A 269 13.73 -0.67 -0.61
N HIS A 270 12.52 -0.96 -1.10
CA HIS A 270 11.42 0.00 -1.10
C HIS A 270 10.57 -0.17 0.16
N ASP A 271 10.60 0.82 1.05
CA ASP A 271 9.70 0.89 2.21
C ASP A 271 8.25 1.19 1.79
N PRO A 272 7.31 0.23 1.89
CA PRO A 272 5.92 0.47 1.52
C PRO A 272 5.28 1.43 2.51
N CYS A 273 4.57 2.44 2.00
CA CYS A 273 4.04 3.50 2.87
C CYS A 273 3.03 3.00 3.92
N TYR A 274 2.21 1.99 3.60
CA TYR A 274 1.28 1.37 4.55
C TYR A 274 1.95 0.48 5.60
N LEU A 275 3.12 -0.11 5.29
CA LEU A 275 3.89 -0.87 6.27
C LEU A 275 4.66 0.08 7.21
N GLY A 276 5.30 1.09 6.63
CA GLY A 276 6.12 2.06 7.35
C GLY A 276 5.33 3.21 7.98
N ARG A 277 4.85 4.17 7.17
CA ARG A 277 4.26 5.42 7.68
C ARG A 277 2.90 5.25 8.34
N TRP A 278 2.15 4.22 7.98
CA TRP A 278 0.89 3.90 8.64
C TRP A 278 1.07 3.01 9.86
N GLN A 279 1.88 1.95 9.76
CA GLN A 279 1.97 0.89 10.77
C GLN A 279 3.26 0.86 11.59
N GLY A 280 4.23 1.71 11.26
CA GLY A 280 5.50 1.86 11.98
C GLY A 280 6.49 0.71 11.79
N GLU A 281 6.23 -0.21 10.85
CA GLU A 281 7.07 -1.39 10.63
C GLU A 281 8.12 -1.11 9.56
N TYR A 282 9.38 -1.10 9.97
CA TYR A 282 10.55 -0.91 9.11
C TYR A 282 11.62 -1.96 9.32
N GLU A 283 11.61 -2.69 10.44
CA GLU A 283 12.71 -3.56 10.83
C GLU A 283 12.51 -4.99 10.34
N ALA A 284 11.29 -5.52 10.35
CA ALA A 284 11.04 -6.90 9.92
C ALA A 284 11.54 -7.17 8.49
N PRO A 285 11.25 -6.33 7.47
CA PRO A 285 11.80 -6.53 6.12
C PRO A 285 13.33 -6.47 6.07
N ARG A 286 13.94 -5.57 6.85
CA ARG A 286 15.41 -5.41 6.91
C ARG A 286 16.08 -6.58 7.62
N ALA A 287 15.49 -7.10 8.69
CA ALA A 287 15.96 -8.29 9.39
C ALA A 287 15.97 -9.50 8.45
N LEU A 288 14.92 -9.64 7.63
CA LEU A 288 14.87 -10.68 6.60
C LEU A 288 15.96 -10.51 5.54
N LEU A 289 16.14 -9.31 4.99
CA LEU A 289 17.22 -9.04 4.02
C LEU A 289 18.60 -9.37 4.61
N ARG A 290 18.89 -8.97 5.86
CA ARG A 290 20.16 -9.26 6.53
C ARG A 290 20.37 -10.74 6.83
N ALA A 291 19.31 -11.53 6.90
CA ALA A 291 19.40 -12.98 7.10
C ALA A 291 19.79 -13.74 5.82
N VAL A 292 19.74 -13.08 4.65
CA VAL A 292 20.12 -13.66 3.36
C VAL A 292 21.65 -13.66 3.23
N PRO A 293 22.29 -14.83 3.13
CA PRO A 293 23.74 -14.94 2.99
C PRO A 293 24.27 -14.23 1.75
N GLY A 294 25.36 -13.47 1.90
CA GLY A 294 25.98 -12.72 0.80
C GLY A 294 25.19 -11.48 0.36
N LEU A 295 24.01 -11.19 0.94
CA LEU A 295 23.26 -9.99 0.60
C LEU A 295 23.86 -8.76 1.28
N THR A 296 24.15 -7.72 0.49
CA THR A 296 24.51 -6.39 0.99
C THR A 296 23.35 -5.43 0.75
N LEU A 297 22.77 -4.89 1.83
CA LEU A 297 21.69 -3.91 1.74
C LEU A 297 22.25 -2.50 1.51
N LEU A 298 21.92 -1.90 0.37
CA LEU A 298 22.27 -0.53 -0.01
C LEU A 298 21.02 0.35 0.12
N GLU A 299 20.92 1.12 1.19
CA GLU A 299 19.74 1.99 1.43
C GLU A 299 19.72 3.19 0.47
N MET A 300 18.55 3.48 -0.11
CA MET A 300 18.32 4.73 -0.84
C MET A 300 18.33 5.94 0.12
N PRO A 301 18.71 7.15 -0.36
CA PRO A 301 18.73 8.36 0.47
C PRO A 301 17.38 8.67 1.15
N ARG A 302 16.29 8.41 0.43
CA ARG A 302 14.92 8.42 0.97
C ARG A 302 14.53 7.01 1.37
N SER A 303 14.78 6.65 2.62
CA SER A 303 14.37 5.36 3.20
C SER A 303 13.53 5.57 4.46
N ARG A 304 12.92 4.48 4.95
CA ARG A 304 12.07 4.45 6.15
C ARG A 304 10.94 5.48 6.06
N GLN A 305 10.73 6.30 7.08
CA GLN A 305 9.71 7.35 7.10
C GLN A 305 9.89 8.39 5.97
N ASN A 306 11.11 8.54 5.44
CA ASN A 306 11.43 9.46 4.36
C ASN A 306 11.20 8.85 2.96
N ALA A 307 10.89 7.56 2.84
CA ALA A 307 10.79 6.89 1.54
C ALA A 307 9.77 7.53 0.59
N LEU A 308 10.15 7.69 -0.68
CA LEU A 308 9.19 8.09 -1.71
C LEU A 308 8.21 6.95 -1.96
N CYS A 309 6.91 7.28 -1.95
CA CYS A 309 5.84 6.33 -2.28
C CYS A 309 5.96 5.88 -3.74
N CYS A 310 5.64 4.62 -4.04
CA CYS A 310 5.53 4.13 -5.42
C CYS A 310 4.42 4.84 -6.24
N GLY A 311 3.47 5.51 -5.57
CA GLY A 311 2.41 6.27 -6.20
C GLY A 311 1.12 5.48 -6.48
N GLY A 312 1.04 4.19 -6.15
CA GLY A 312 -0.16 3.39 -6.42
C GLY A 312 -1.25 3.43 -5.34
N GLY A 313 -0.97 3.93 -4.13
CA GLY A 313 -1.97 4.00 -3.06
C GLY A 313 -3.10 4.99 -3.31
N GLY A 314 -4.11 4.98 -2.44
CA GLY A 314 -5.27 5.87 -2.57
C GLY A 314 -6.16 5.54 -3.78
N GLY A 315 -6.12 4.28 -4.24
CA GLY A 315 -6.80 3.82 -5.45
C GLY A 315 -6.08 4.12 -6.75
N ASN A 316 -4.92 4.78 -6.76
CA ASN A 316 -4.24 5.16 -8.01
C ASN A 316 -3.78 3.96 -8.83
N PHE A 317 -3.44 2.83 -8.20
CA PHE A 317 -3.06 1.59 -8.89
C PHE A 317 -4.14 1.10 -9.86
N PHE A 318 -5.42 1.29 -9.52
CA PHE A 318 -6.55 0.85 -10.34
C PHE A 318 -7.15 1.95 -11.22
N THR A 319 -6.86 3.21 -10.92
CA THR A 319 -7.55 4.37 -11.52
C THR A 319 -6.66 5.23 -12.39
N ASP A 320 -5.33 5.10 -12.24
CA ASP A 320 -4.31 5.93 -12.89
C ASP A 320 -4.62 7.44 -12.80
N ILE A 321 -5.23 7.88 -11.68
CA ILE A 321 -5.67 9.26 -11.49
C ILE A 321 -4.52 10.28 -11.48
N LEU A 322 -3.31 9.84 -11.12
CA LEU A 322 -2.08 10.64 -11.25
C LEU A 322 -1.63 10.82 -12.72
N GLY A 323 -2.12 9.98 -13.62
CA GLY A 323 -1.76 9.99 -15.03
C GLY A 323 -0.28 9.68 -15.28
N HIS A 324 0.17 9.93 -16.51
CA HIS A 324 1.51 9.57 -17.00
C HIS A 324 2.47 10.76 -17.06
N GLY A 325 3.76 10.52 -16.83
CA GLY A 325 4.80 11.56 -16.89
C GLY A 325 6.16 11.07 -16.42
N GLY A 326 7.24 11.76 -16.79
CA GLY A 326 8.60 11.41 -16.37
C GLY A 326 8.86 11.58 -14.87
N ASP A 327 8.07 12.41 -14.21
CA ASP A 327 8.14 12.72 -12.78
C ASP A 327 7.17 11.89 -11.92
N GLN A 328 6.56 10.84 -12.48
CA GLN A 328 5.79 9.89 -11.69
C GLN A 328 6.64 9.33 -10.54
N ALA A 329 6.03 9.18 -9.37
CA ALA A 329 6.76 8.80 -8.16
C ALA A 329 7.47 7.44 -8.28
N ALA A 330 6.87 6.45 -8.97
CA ALA A 330 7.53 5.18 -9.26
C ALA A 330 8.82 5.36 -10.09
N ARG A 331 8.78 6.19 -11.14
CA ARG A 331 9.92 6.47 -12.02
C ARG A 331 11.05 7.17 -11.27
N VAL A 332 10.72 8.21 -10.51
CA VAL A 332 11.69 8.88 -9.62
C VAL A 332 12.29 7.86 -8.65
N ARG A 333 11.47 6.98 -8.08
CA ARG A 333 11.92 5.98 -7.11
C ARG A 333 12.86 4.94 -7.70
N VAL A 334 12.62 4.45 -8.93
CA VAL A 334 13.52 3.46 -9.55
C VAL A 334 14.83 4.09 -10.01
N ARG A 335 14.84 5.38 -10.37
CA ARG A 335 16.08 6.14 -10.62
C ARG A 335 16.93 6.23 -9.35
N GLU A 336 16.32 6.60 -8.22
CA GLU A 336 17.01 6.57 -6.91
C GLU A 336 17.55 5.17 -6.57
N ALA A 337 16.78 4.13 -6.85
CA ALA A 337 17.21 2.76 -6.61
C ALA A 337 18.43 2.40 -7.47
N ALA A 338 18.43 2.76 -8.76
CA ALA A 338 19.53 2.51 -9.67
C ALA A 338 20.81 3.29 -9.30
N GLU A 339 20.66 4.50 -8.73
CA GLU A 339 21.78 5.31 -8.24
C GLU A 339 22.50 4.70 -7.04
N THR A 340 21.84 3.81 -6.28
CA THR A 340 22.53 3.05 -5.20
C THR A 340 23.57 2.07 -5.71
N GLY A 341 23.52 1.71 -7.00
CA GLY A 341 24.34 0.64 -7.59
C GLY A 341 23.85 -0.78 -7.25
N ALA A 342 22.69 -0.92 -6.58
CA ALA A 342 22.09 -2.23 -6.33
C ALA A 342 21.61 -2.88 -7.64
N ALA A 343 21.79 -4.21 -7.74
CA ALA A 343 21.27 -4.99 -8.87
C ALA A 343 19.78 -5.35 -8.69
N VAL A 344 19.28 -5.28 -7.46
CA VAL A 344 17.91 -5.65 -7.11
C VAL A 344 17.24 -4.58 -6.27
N LEU A 345 16.01 -4.20 -6.63
CA LEU A 345 15.08 -3.45 -5.82
C LEU A 345 14.06 -4.40 -5.19
N ALA A 346 14.21 -4.66 -3.89
CA ALA A 346 13.32 -5.53 -3.14
C ALA A 346 12.04 -4.80 -2.70
N ALA A 347 10.89 -5.44 -2.86
CA ALA A 347 9.59 -4.94 -2.41
C ALA A 347 8.86 -5.97 -1.53
N ALA A 348 8.14 -5.48 -0.51
CA ALA A 348 7.32 -6.29 0.39
C ALA A 348 5.82 -5.98 0.27
N CYS A 349 5.40 -5.40 -0.85
CA CYS A 349 4.01 -5.06 -1.16
C CYS A 349 3.74 -5.41 -2.64
N PRO A 350 2.69 -6.19 -2.96
CA PRO A 350 2.42 -6.59 -4.34
C PRO A 350 2.12 -5.38 -5.25
N LEU A 351 1.39 -4.40 -4.73
CA LEU A 351 1.10 -3.16 -5.44
C LEU A 351 2.38 -2.34 -5.72
N CYS A 352 3.29 -2.26 -4.75
CA CYS A 352 4.58 -1.59 -4.97
C CYS A 352 5.45 -2.35 -5.96
N LEU A 353 5.45 -3.69 -5.90
CA LEU A 353 6.19 -4.55 -6.81
C LEU A 353 5.80 -4.26 -8.26
N LYS A 354 4.49 -4.25 -8.57
CA LYS A 354 3.98 -3.94 -9.90
C LYS A 354 4.30 -2.51 -10.34
N MET A 355 4.04 -1.51 -9.49
CA MET A 355 4.33 -0.10 -9.81
C MET A 355 5.82 0.16 -10.12
N LEU A 356 6.72 -0.49 -9.39
CA LEU A 356 8.16 -0.33 -9.57
C LEU A 356 8.68 -1.13 -10.76
N ASP A 357 8.15 -2.33 -11.01
CA ASP A 357 8.51 -3.14 -12.18
C ASP A 357 8.17 -2.44 -13.49
N ASP A 358 6.95 -1.87 -13.57
CA ASP A 358 6.54 -1.07 -14.73
C ASP A 358 7.42 0.18 -14.89
N ALA A 359 7.81 0.82 -13.80
CA ALA A 359 8.70 1.98 -13.83
C ALA A 359 10.12 1.62 -14.30
N VAL A 360 10.70 0.49 -13.85
CA VAL A 360 12.01 0.02 -14.33
C VAL A 360 12.00 -0.20 -15.84
N LYS A 361 10.94 -0.85 -16.36
CA LYS A 361 10.77 -1.07 -17.80
C LYS A 361 10.67 0.26 -18.54
N ALA A 362 9.87 1.19 -18.01
CA ALA A 362 9.62 2.46 -18.67
C ALA A 362 10.77 3.46 -18.59
N GLU A 363 11.75 3.25 -17.69
CA GLU A 363 13.01 3.99 -17.60
C GLU A 363 14.16 3.29 -18.36
N GLY A 364 13.92 2.12 -18.98
CA GLY A 364 14.96 1.36 -19.66
C GLY A 364 16.06 0.83 -18.73
N LEU A 365 15.72 0.56 -17.47
CA LEU A 365 16.68 0.14 -16.43
C LEU A 365 16.78 -1.39 -16.25
N GLY A 366 16.07 -2.17 -17.07
CA GLY A 366 15.91 -3.62 -16.88
C GLY A 366 17.22 -4.42 -16.84
N ASP A 367 18.25 -3.98 -17.58
CA ASP A 367 19.58 -4.63 -17.58
C ASP A 367 20.40 -4.33 -16.33
N ARG A 368 20.02 -3.30 -15.56
CA ARG A 368 20.78 -2.79 -14.41
C ARG A 368 20.10 -3.06 -13.07
N LEU A 369 18.77 -3.07 -13.04
CA LEU A 369 17.99 -3.14 -11.80
C LEU A 369 16.79 -4.06 -12.00
N ALA A 370 16.76 -5.19 -11.30
CA ALA A 370 15.61 -6.09 -11.27
C ALA A 370 14.72 -5.78 -10.06
N VAL A 371 13.41 -5.65 -10.25
CA VAL A 371 12.46 -5.58 -9.13
C VAL A 371 12.09 -7.00 -8.71
N ARG A 372 12.23 -7.30 -7.42
CA ARG A 372 11.94 -8.62 -6.86
C ARG A 372 11.10 -8.50 -5.61
N ASP A 373 10.17 -9.42 -5.40
CA ASP A 373 9.55 -9.54 -4.10
C ASP A 373 10.57 -10.05 -3.07
N LEU A 374 10.44 -9.58 -1.84
CA LEU A 374 11.36 -9.90 -0.75
C LEU A 374 11.36 -11.41 -0.41
N ALA A 375 10.23 -12.10 -0.55
CA ALA A 375 10.13 -13.51 -0.19
C ALA A 375 10.95 -14.40 -1.13
N THR A 376 10.98 -14.09 -2.43
CA THR A 376 11.79 -14.81 -3.42
C THR A 376 13.29 -14.73 -3.11
N LEU A 377 13.79 -13.60 -2.59
CA LEU A 377 15.20 -13.47 -2.19
C LEU A 377 15.59 -14.42 -1.04
N LEU A 378 14.66 -14.67 -0.11
CA LEU A 378 14.83 -15.64 0.99
C LEU A 378 14.73 -17.09 0.52
N LEU A 379 13.99 -17.34 -0.56
CA LEU A 379 13.82 -18.67 -1.13
C LEU A 379 14.99 -19.09 -2.02
N ALA A 380 15.64 -18.13 -2.69
CA ALA A 380 16.75 -18.37 -3.61
C ALA A 380 18.08 -18.74 -2.91
N THR A 381 18.15 -18.64 -1.58
CA THR A 381 19.36 -18.89 -0.79
C THR A 381 19.40 -20.25 -0.09
N ARG A 382 18.68 -21.25 -0.62
CA ARG A 382 18.72 -22.62 -0.12
C ARG A 382 18.78 -23.66 -1.23
#